data_AF-A0A1C4VX17-F1
#
_entry.id   AF-A0A1C4VX17-F1
#
_cell.length_a   1.000
_cell.length_b   1.000
_cell.length_c   1.000
_cell.angle_alpha   90.00
_cell.angle_beta   90.00
_cell.angle_gamma   90.00
#
_symmetry.space_group_name_H-M   'P 1'
#
loop_
_entity.id
_entity.type
_entity.pdbx_description
1 polymer ?
#
loop_
_entity_poly.entity_id
_entity_poly.type
_entity_poly.pdbx_seq_one_letter_code
_entity_poly.pdbx_strand_id
1 'polypeptide(L)'
;MSAPLARPGYVLRYDMVFVPRQPLRWDLFASGDALPRAVPQDAVVSLLNLAVPGWLLQRIALVAIIWFAVVGAGRLVPARRELTRLVAAIGYAWTPFMAERLLLGQWGLLLAYAALPWLVRAAIGLREGRRGALPRVIVAAAAAAITPTGGLLALTTVSVLLLGHGGPARRAFGTAFGAVAVLNLPWLVAAATTAAGGRSDPDGVAAFAARAENWGGPLVALAGTGGIWNSLTTPASRGALLVPVVTVGLLVLAALGFPVLRDRWPAGAAARLGVLAVGSFAVASLAALPGGAAALRWLVAEVPGAGLLRDGQKLLVPYALCLVLCAALGGERTAGRLRHPGDRLALVGLVLLPVAVLPDLAYGVAGRLQPARYPQEWGVVARAVAREPGPTLSLPMSMYRSYRWNHGTVVIDPLARYLPVEVITDDTLIVGGRSVAGESDRVARIRGTLAEGRSLAGSDLRWVVVQHRSGGTVPPQALEGLQVVHDGAELTLYRNPTAPQTGTERHGGWPLILGLCSALALLLLAILSLLRRPTAW
;
A
#
# COMPACT_ATOMS: atom_id res chain seq x y z
N MET A 1 -15.18 -6.58 -9.16
CA MET A 1 -13.85 -6.55 -8.51
C MET A 1 -13.36 -7.92 -8.03
N SER A 2 -14.12 -8.73 -7.27
CA SER A 2 -13.60 -9.95 -6.63
C SER A 2 -13.68 -11.25 -7.45
N ALA A 3 -14.26 -11.24 -8.66
CA ALA A 3 -14.50 -12.45 -9.46
C ALA A 3 -13.26 -13.36 -9.63
N PRO A 4 -12.03 -12.86 -9.81
CA PRO A 4 -10.85 -13.73 -9.92
C PRO A 4 -10.50 -14.49 -8.64
N LEU A 5 -10.97 -14.04 -7.47
CA LEU A 5 -10.74 -14.69 -6.18
C LEU A 5 -11.54 -16.00 -6.02
N ALA A 6 -12.44 -16.30 -6.95
CA ALA A 6 -13.20 -17.55 -6.97
C ALA A 6 -12.36 -18.78 -7.34
N ARG A 7 -11.20 -18.58 -8.01
CA ARG A 7 -10.30 -19.68 -8.41
C ARG A 7 -9.15 -19.88 -7.41
N PRO A 8 -8.68 -21.12 -7.19
CA PRO A 8 -7.51 -21.40 -6.38
C PRO A 8 -6.22 -20.85 -7.02
N GLY A 9 -5.30 -20.31 -6.20
CA GLY A 9 -4.05 -19.69 -6.61
C GLY A 9 -3.78 -18.35 -5.90
N TYR A 10 -2.69 -17.71 -6.30
CA TYR A 10 -2.20 -16.42 -5.80
C TYR A 10 -2.34 -15.36 -6.87
N VAL A 11 -2.89 -14.20 -6.53
CA VAL A 11 -2.87 -13.06 -7.45
C VAL A 11 -1.52 -12.38 -7.27
N LEU A 12 -0.54 -12.66 -8.15
CA LEU A 12 0.82 -12.16 -8.02
C LEU A 12 1.07 -11.03 -9.01
N ARG A 13 1.26 -9.81 -8.48
CA ARG A 13 1.44 -8.62 -9.32
C ARG A 13 2.10 -7.48 -8.55
N TYR A 14 3.15 -6.91 -9.13
CA TYR A 14 3.99 -5.86 -8.54
C TYR A 14 4.25 -6.15 -7.05
N ASP A 15 3.76 -5.31 -6.14
CA ASP A 15 4.01 -5.41 -4.70
C ASP A 15 3.20 -6.53 -4.01
N MET A 16 2.18 -7.06 -4.68
CA MET A 16 1.30 -8.10 -4.16
C MET A 16 1.93 -9.48 -4.39
N VAL A 17 2.79 -9.86 -3.46
CA VAL A 17 3.38 -11.21 -3.37
C VAL A 17 3.00 -11.83 -2.06
N PHE A 18 2.20 -12.89 -2.15
CA PHE A 18 1.95 -13.85 -1.08
C PHE A 18 2.59 -15.18 -1.48
N VAL A 19 3.08 -15.93 -0.49
CA VAL A 19 3.71 -17.23 -0.68
C VAL A 19 2.95 -18.31 0.11
N PRO A 20 3.16 -19.61 -0.15
CA PRO A 20 2.50 -20.68 0.61
C PRO A 20 2.76 -20.63 2.11
N ARG A 21 4.02 -20.47 2.48
CA ARG A 21 4.50 -20.31 3.85
C ARG A 21 5.55 -19.20 3.87
N GLN A 22 5.16 -18.03 4.36
CA GLN A 22 6.06 -16.92 4.60
C GLN A 22 6.77 -17.16 5.93
N PRO A 23 8.11 -17.28 5.93
CA PRO A 23 8.87 -17.63 7.11
C PRO A 23 8.94 -16.45 8.08
N LEU A 24 9.05 -16.75 9.37
CA LEU A 24 9.27 -15.76 10.42
C LEU A 24 10.79 -15.55 10.60
N ARG A 25 11.36 -14.53 9.95
CA ARG A 25 12.82 -14.28 9.93
C ARG A 25 13.18 -12.88 10.39
N TRP A 26 14.34 -12.72 11.05
CA TRP A 26 14.79 -11.43 11.59
C TRP A 26 14.89 -10.31 10.57
N ASP A 27 15.37 -10.60 9.37
CA ASP A 27 15.53 -9.65 8.27
C ASP A 27 14.19 -9.09 7.75
N LEU A 28 13.08 -9.83 7.91
CA LEU A 28 11.73 -9.34 7.60
C LEU A 28 11.20 -8.35 8.64
N PHE A 29 11.84 -8.29 9.82
CA PHE A 29 11.53 -7.32 10.86
C PHE A 29 12.52 -6.15 10.80
N ALA A 30 13.81 -6.44 10.92
CA ALA A 30 14.88 -5.45 11.00
C ALA A 30 15.92 -5.75 9.92
N SER A 31 15.63 -5.37 8.67
CA SER A 31 16.64 -5.39 7.62
C SER A 31 17.70 -4.32 7.95
N GLY A 32 18.93 -4.75 8.25
CA GLY A 32 20.03 -3.83 8.57
C GLY A 32 20.41 -2.96 7.37
N ASP A 33 20.37 -3.54 6.17
CA ASP A 33 21.00 -3.00 4.96
C ASP A 33 20.03 -2.25 4.02
N ALA A 34 18.74 -2.18 4.34
CA ALA A 34 17.72 -1.55 3.49
C ALA A 34 16.60 -0.91 4.30
N LEU A 35 15.90 0.05 3.71
CA LEU A 35 14.76 0.70 4.36
C LEU A 35 13.62 -0.31 4.62
N PRO A 36 12.97 -0.28 5.79
CA PRO A 36 11.94 -1.22 6.21
C PRO A 36 10.60 -0.94 5.49
N ARG A 37 10.53 -1.28 4.21
CA ARG A 37 9.38 -0.96 3.33
C ARG A 37 8.12 -1.79 3.62
N ALA A 38 8.29 -2.95 4.24
CA ALA A 38 7.20 -3.89 4.53
C ALA A 38 7.03 -4.19 6.03
N VAL A 39 7.62 -3.40 6.92
CA VAL A 39 7.47 -3.55 8.38
C VAL A 39 6.33 -2.64 8.86
N PRO A 40 5.34 -3.13 9.63
CA PRO A 40 5.18 -4.49 10.13
C PRO A 40 4.34 -5.41 9.22
N GLN A 41 3.95 -4.99 8.02
CA GLN A 41 3.10 -5.77 7.10
C GLN A 41 3.56 -7.24 6.94
N ASP A 42 4.82 -7.48 6.58
CA ASP A 42 5.34 -8.82 6.30
C ASP A 42 5.46 -9.66 7.58
N ALA A 43 5.72 -9.03 8.73
CA ALA A 43 5.67 -9.67 10.03
C ALA A 43 4.24 -10.15 10.37
N VAL A 44 3.24 -9.28 10.16
CA VAL A 44 1.83 -9.63 10.36
C VAL A 44 1.42 -10.76 9.43
N VAL A 45 1.82 -10.71 8.15
CA VAL A 45 1.54 -11.79 7.19
C VAL A 45 2.18 -13.10 7.65
N SER A 46 3.46 -13.08 8.04
CA SER A 46 4.18 -14.27 8.51
C SER A 46 3.51 -14.91 9.74
N LEU A 47 3.08 -14.10 10.72
CA LEU A 47 2.36 -14.57 11.90
C LEU A 47 0.99 -15.17 11.56
N LEU A 48 0.18 -14.47 10.74
CA LEU A 48 -1.13 -14.97 10.31
C LEU A 48 -0.99 -16.23 9.46
N ASN A 49 0.10 -16.36 8.71
CA ASN A 49 0.37 -17.49 7.85
C ASN A 49 0.82 -18.75 8.60
N LEU A 50 1.07 -18.67 9.91
CA LEU A 50 1.18 -19.85 10.78
C LEU A 50 -0.15 -20.61 10.84
N ALA A 51 -1.26 -19.88 10.95
CA ALA A 51 -2.60 -20.45 11.10
C ALA A 51 -3.38 -20.59 9.78
N VAL A 52 -3.15 -19.69 8.83
CA VAL A 52 -3.94 -19.59 7.58
C VAL A 52 -3.02 -19.75 6.36
N PRO A 53 -3.33 -20.62 5.38
CA PRO A 53 -2.54 -20.72 4.15
C PRO A 53 -2.45 -19.38 3.41
N GLY A 54 -1.30 -19.08 2.78
CA GLY A 54 -1.03 -17.74 2.27
C GLY A 54 -1.98 -17.30 1.15
N TRP A 55 -2.45 -18.23 0.32
CA TRP A 55 -3.45 -17.94 -0.71
C TRP A 55 -4.79 -17.50 -0.12
N LEU A 56 -5.18 -18.09 1.02
CA LEU A 56 -6.42 -17.77 1.70
C LEU A 56 -6.29 -16.44 2.44
N LEU A 57 -5.16 -16.20 3.08
CA LEU A 57 -4.84 -14.93 3.72
C LEU A 57 -4.91 -13.76 2.72
N GLN A 58 -4.33 -13.93 1.53
CA GLN A 58 -4.41 -12.93 0.46
C GLN A 58 -5.87 -12.63 0.10
N ARG A 59 -6.70 -13.66 -0.10
CA ARG A 59 -8.12 -13.46 -0.45
C ARG A 59 -8.90 -12.76 0.65
N ILE A 60 -8.69 -13.16 1.90
CA ILE A 60 -9.31 -12.51 3.06
C ILE A 60 -8.93 -11.02 3.07
N ALA A 61 -7.65 -10.68 2.88
CA ALA A 61 -7.21 -9.29 2.84
C ALA A 61 -7.87 -8.51 1.71
N LEU A 62 -7.90 -9.04 0.49
CA LEU A 62 -8.51 -8.37 -0.67
C LEU A 62 -10.02 -8.16 -0.52
N VAL A 63 -10.73 -9.17 0.01
CA VAL A 63 -12.18 -9.05 0.29
C VAL A 63 -12.42 -8.05 1.43
N ALA A 64 -11.61 -8.10 2.49
CA ALA A 64 -11.72 -7.18 3.62
C ALA A 64 -11.53 -5.73 3.19
N ILE A 65 -10.53 -5.43 2.34
CA ILE A 65 -10.30 -4.08 1.78
C ILE A 65 -11.56 -3.54 1.12
N ILE A 66 -12.15 -4.30 0.19
CA ILE A 66 -13.35 -3.86 -0.53
C ILE A 66 -14.52 -3.71 0.43
N TRP A 67 -14.74 -4.71 1.29
CA TRP A 67 -15.83 -4.71 2.26
C TRP A 67 -15.78 -3.53 3.21
N PHE A 68 -14.62 -3.28 3.85
CA PHE A 68 -14.45 -2.18 4.79
C PHE A 68 -14.54 -0.81 4.11
N ALA A 69 -14.09 -0.68 2.86
CA ALA A 69 -14.28 0.55 2.08
C ALA A 69 -15.78 0.81 1.80
N VAL A 70 -16.50 -0.16 1.23
CA VAL A 70 -17.93 -0.07 0.90
C VAL A 70 -18.75 0.24 2.14
N VAL A 71 -18.64 -0.61 3.15
CA VAL A 71 -19.43 -0.51 4.38
C VAL A 71 -19.04 0.74 5.16
N GLY A 72 -17.75 1.08 5.22
CA GLY A 72 -17.25 2.24 5.93
C GLY A 72 -17.78 3.55 5.35
N ALA A 73 -17.66 3.76 4.04
CA ALA A 73 -18.15 4.96 3.39
C ALA A 73 -19.69 5.07 3.44
N GLY A 74 -20.41 3.97 3.20
CA GLY A 74 -21.87 3.93 3.29
C GLY A 74 -22.42 4.22 4.69
N ARG A 75 -21.69 3.84 5.75
CA ARG A 75 -22.05 4.16 7.14
C ARG A 75 -21.60 5.55 7.59
N LEU A 76 -20.52 6.08 7.01
CA LEU A 76 -20.00 7.39 7.37
C LEU A 76 -20.83 8.53 6.78
N VAL A 77 -21.38 8.37 5.56
CA VAL A 77 -22.18 9.41 4.92
C VAL A 77 -23.47 9.69 5.72
N PRO A 78 -23.76 10.95 6.11
CA PRO A 78 -24.99 11.31 6.81
C PRO A 78 -26.17 11.44 5.83
N ALA A 79 -26.39 10.40 5.04
CA ALA A 79 -27.43 10.33 4.02
C ALA A 79 -28.82 10.08 4.61
N ARG A 80 -29.83 10.73 4.03
CA ARG A 80 -31.25 10.51 4.37
C ARG A 80 -31.89 9.45 3.50
N ARG A 81 -31.34 9.20 2.30
CA ARG A 81 -31.83 8.20 1.35
C ARG A 81 -30.86 7.02 1.26
N GLU A 82 -31.40 5.81 1.12
CA GLU A 82 -30.60 4.59 0.99
C GLU A 82 -29.74 4.61 -0.28
N LEU A 83 -30.29 5.12 -1.39
CA LEU A 83 -29.55 5.26 -2.64
C LEU A 83 -28.28 6.12 -2.45
N THR A 84 -28.35 7.20 -1.67
CA THR A 84 -27.17 8.04 -1.38
C THR A 84 -26.11 7.27 -0.59
N ARG A 85 -26.53 6.39 0.33
CA ARG A 85 -25.60 5.51 1.08
C ARG A 85 -24.93 4.52 0.13
N LEU A 86 -25.70 3.90 -0.76
CA LEU A 86 -25.17 2.99 -1.79
C LEU A 86 -24.20 3.70 -2.74
N VAL A 87 -24.51 4.93 -3.16
CA VAL A 87 -23.63 5.75 -3.99
C VAL A 87 -22.32 6.05 -3.28
N ALA A 88 -22.34 6.44 -2.00
CA ALA A 88 -21.11 6.66 -1.24
C ALA A 88 -20.32 5.35 -1.03
N ALA A 89 -21.02 4.26 -0.76
CA ALA A 89 -20.43 2.94 -0.53
C ALA A 89 -19.71 2.41 -1.78
N ILE A 90 -20.43 2.36 -2.91
CA ILE A 90 -19.88 1.90 -4.19
C ILE A 90 -18.86 2.91 -4.71
N GLY A 91 -19.16 4.20 -4.65
CA GLY A 91 -18.28 5.26 -5.15
C GLY A 91 -16.91 5.28 -4.46
N TYR A 92 -16.82 4.90 -3.18
CA TYR A 92 -15.54 4.83 -2.49
C TYR A 92 -14.75 3.57 -2.84
N ALA A 93 -15.41 2.45 -3.13
CA ALA A 93 -14.73 1.24 -3.58
C ALA A 93 -14.44 1.25 -5.09
N TRP A 94 -15.13 2.09 -5.86
CA TRP A 94 -15.05 2.17 -7.32
C TRP A 94 -14.35 3.44 -7.81
N THR A 95 -13.14 3.68 -7.29
CA THR A 95 -12.31 4.83 -7.66
C THR A 95 -11.12 4.42 -8.54
N PRO A 96 -10.62 5.31 -9.41
CA PRO A 96 -9.32 5.14 -10.05
C PRO A 96 -8.20 4.83 -9.06
N PHE A 97 -8.18 5.51 -7.89
CA PHE A 97 -7.21 5.22 -6.82
C PHE A 97 -7.23 3.74 -6.42
N MET A 98 -8.41 3.18 -6.16
CA MET A 98 -8.56 1.76 -5.80
C MET A 98 -8.10 0.86 -6.95
N ALA A 99 -8.47 1.17 -8.19
CA ALA A 99 -8.10 0.41 -9.38
C ALA A 99 -6.58 0.30 -9.54
N GLU A 100 -5.92 1.45 -9.56
CA GLU A 100 -4.51 1.60 -9.86
C GLU A 100 -3.66 0.98 -8.74
N ARG A 101 -4.01 1.22 -7.48
CA ARG A 101 -3.29 0.66 -6.33
C ARG A 101 -3.51 -0.84 -6.15
N LEU A 102 -4.67 -1.37 -6.54
CA LEU A 102 -4.92 -2.80 -6.58
C LEU A 102 -4.08 -3.46 -7.68
N LEU A 103 -3.99 -2.84 -8.85
CA LEU A 103 -3.14 -3.29 -9.95
C LEU A 103 -1.65 -3.16 -9.66
N LEU A 104 -1.23 -2.16 -8.89
CA LEU A 104 0.15 -2.03 -8.41
C LEU A 104 0.44 -2.96 -7.22
N GLY A 105 -0.56 -3.68 -6.72
CA GLY A 105 -0.40 -4.66 -5.65
C GLY A 105 -0.20 -4.05 -4.25
N GLN A 106 -0.53 -2.77 -4.06
CA GLN A 106 -0.33 -2.05 -2.79
C GLN A 106 -1.49 -2.28 -1.82
N TRP A 107 -1.76 -3.55 -1.53
CA TRP A 107 -2.88 -3.98 -0.68
C TRP A 107 -2.79 -3.42 0.75
N GLY A 108 -1.58 -3.25 1.31
CA GLY A 108 -1.40 -2.63 2.63
C GLY A 108 -1.82 -1.16 2.68
N LEU A 109 -1.54 -0.39 1.62
CA LEU A 109 -2.04 0.97 1.48
C LEU A 109 -3.56 0.99 1.29
N LEU A 110 -4.11 0.02 0.56
CA LEU A 110 -5.55 -0.11 0.38
C LEU A 110 -6.28 -0.51 1.67
N LEU A 111 -5.62 -1.20 2.60
CA LEU A 111 -6.16 -1.39 3.96
C LEU A 111 -6.24 -0.06 4.71
N ALA A 112 -5.24 0.82 4.59
CA ALA A 112 -5.31 2.17 5.14
C ALA A 112 -6.44 3.01 4.48
N TYR A 113 -6.61 2.89 3.16
CA TYR A 113 -7.75 3.47 2.44
C TYR A 113 -9.08 2.96 3.00
N ALA A 114 -9.26 1.65 3.11
CA ALA A 114 -10.48 1.04 3.62
C ALA A 114 -10.76 1.36 5.09
N ALA A 115 -9.72 1.58 5.90
CA ALA A 115 -9.83 1.94 7.31
C ALA A 115 -10.20 3.42 7.53
N LEU A 116 -9.94 4.31 6.57
CA LEU A 116 -10.12 5.74 6.75
C LEU A 116 -11.56 6.15 7.13
N PRO A 117 -12.64 5.66 6.50
CA PRO A 117 -13.99 6.01 6.91
C PRO A 117 -14.30 5.65 8.37
N TRP A 118 -13.77 4.52 8.84
CA TRP A 118 -13.93 4.05 10.21
C TRP A 118 -13.14 4.92 11.19
N LEU A 119 -11.93 5.31 10.81
CA LEU A 119 -11.09 6.21 11.60
C LEU A 119 -11.74 7.59 11.75
N VAL A 120 -12.27 8.16 10.67
CA VAL A 120 -12.99 9.45 10.68
C VAL A 120 -14.22 9.35 11.58
N ARG A 121 -15.02 8.28 11.44
CA ARG A 121 -16.21 8.06 12.27
C ARG A 121 -15.86 7.92 13.75
N ALA A 122 -14.81 7.17 14.07
CA ALA A 122 -14.33 6.98 15.44
C ALA A 122 -13.79 8.28 16.04
N ALA A 123 -13.04 9.08 15.27
CA ALA A 123 -12.55 10.38 15.70
C ALA A 123 -13.69 11.36 15.99
N ILE A 124 -14.72 11.42 15.14
CA ILE A 124 -15.93 12.20 15.39
C ILE A 124 -16.60 11.74 16.69
N GLY A 125 -16.78 10.43 16.87
CA GLY A 125 -17.35 9.87 18.10
C GLY A 125 -16.53 10.19 19.34
N LEU A 126 -15.21 10.25 19.23
CA LEU A 126 -14.32 10.59 20.35
C LEU A 126 -14.49 12.05 20.77
N ARG A 127 -14.66 12.97 19.80
CA ARG A 127 -14.96 14.39 20.09
C ARG A 127 -16.31 14.58 20.78
N GLU A 128 -17.28 13.76 20.44
CA GLU A 128 -18.60 13.78 21.08
C GLU A 128 -18.63 13.04 22.42
N GLY A 129 -17.50 12.48 22.87
CA GLY A 129 -17.44 11.73 24.13
C GLY A 129 -18.15 10.37 24.09
N ARG A 130 -18.38 9.80 22.90
CA ARG A 130 -19.04 8.50 22.76
C ARG A 130 -18.19 7.39 23.40
N ARG A 131 -18.84 6.53 24.17
CA ARG A 131 -18.19 5.38 24.82
C ARG A 131 -17.59 4.44 23.76
N GLY A 132 -16.36 3.99 24.02
CA GLY A 132 -15.61 3.08 23.15
C GLY A 132 -15.04 3.75 21.88
N ALA A 133 -15.10 5.07 21.72
CA ALA A 133 -14.56 5.72 20.53
C ALA A 133 -13.04 5.62 20.41
N LEU A 134 -12.29 5.74 21.52
CA LEU A 134 -10.83 5.60 21.51
C LEU A 134 -10.37 4.20 21.07
N PRO A 135 -10.89 3.08 21.62
CA PRO A 135 -10.61 1.76 21.09
C PRO A 135 -10.91 1.60 19.58
N ARG A 136 -11.97 2.23 19.07
CA ARG A 136 -12.27 2.22 17.62
C ARG A 136 -11.24 2.99 16.81
N VAL A 137 -10.76 4.14 17.32
CA VAL A 137 -9.64 4.88 16.70
C VAL A 137 -8.41 3.99 16.64
N ILE A 138 -8.06 3.30 17.73
CA ILE A 138 -6.91 2.39 17.79
C ILE A 138 -7.04 1.27 16.77
N VAL A 139 -8.19 0.57 16.70
CA VAL A 139 -8.40 -0.55 15.77
C VAL A 139 -8.32 -0.09 14.31
N ALA A 140 -8.97 1.02 13.96
CA ALA A 140 -8.93 1.55 12.60
C ALA A 140 -7.52 2.06 12.23
N ALA A 141 -6.84 2.75 13.15
CA ALA A 141 -5.47 3.21 12.94
C ALA A 141 -4.47 2.07 12.84
N ALA A 142 -4.66 0.97 13.58
CA ALA A 142 -3.77 -0.20 13.53
C ALA A 142 -3.83 -0.88 12.15
N ALA A 143 -5.03 -0.99 11.57
CA ALA A 143 -5.19 -1.49 10.20
C ALA A 143 -4.50 -0.60 9.16
N ALA A 144 -4.46 0.72 9.39
CA ALA A 144 -3.74 1.65 8.51
C ALA A 144 -2.21 1.63 8.73
N ALA A 145 -1.77 1.50 9.98
CA ALA A 145 -0.37 1.56 10.39
C ALA A 145 0.47 0.31 10.02
N ILE A 146 -0.12 -0.68 9.35
CA ILE A 146 0.63 -1.80 8.77
C ILE A 146 1.61 -1.36 7.68
N THR A 147 1.43 -0.16 7.12
CA THR A 147 2.39 0.49 6.21
C THR A 147 2.80 1.86 6.76
N PRO A 148 4.03 2.35 6.50
CA PRO A 148 4.46 3.67 6.94
C PRO A 148 3.54 4.80 6.43
N THR A 149 3.15 4.78 5.15
CA THR A 149 2.24 5.79 4.58
C THR A 149 0.85 5.72 5.23
N GLY A 150 0.30 4.53 5.44
CA GLY A 150 -1.01 4.39 6.09
C GLY A 150 -0.99 4.84 7.56
N GLY A 151 0.11 4.58 8.25
CA GLY A 151 0.37 5.07 9.60
C GLY A 151 0.45 6.60 9.69
N LEU A 152 1.15 7.23 8.75
CA LEU A 152 1.18 8.69 8.59
C LEU A 152 -0.23 9.26 8.31
N LEU A 153 -0.97 8.64 7.38
CA LEU A 153 -2.36 9.04 7.08
C LEU A 153 -3.24 8.96 8.33
N ALA A 154 -3.11 7.91 9.13
CA ALA A 154 -3.86 7.77 10.38
C ALA A 154 -3.49 8.86 11.40
N LEU A 155 -2.20 9.13 11.58
CA LEU A 155 -1.72 10.15 12.51
C LEU A 155 -2.20 11.55 12.09
N THR A 156 -2.06 11.91 10.81
CA THR A 156 -2.54 13.20 10.28
C THR A 156 -4.05 13.32 10.38
N THR A 157 -4.80 12.25 10.08
CA THR A 157 -6.27 12.23 10.20
C THR A 157 -6.70 12.49 11.64
N VAL A 158 -6.14 11.74 12.60
CA VAL A 158 -6.41 11.91 14.03
C VAL A 158 -6.03 13.30 14.50
N SER A 159 -4.91 13.83 14.02
CA SER A 159 -4.42 15.14 14.40
C SER A 159 -5.38 16.24 13.93
N VAL A 160 -5.68 16.29 12.64
CA VAL A 160 -6.56 17.32 12.06
C VAL A 160 -7.98 17.21 12.63
N LEU A 161 -8.52 16.00 12.80
CA LEU A 161 -9.87 15.83 13.28
C LEU A 161 -10.02 16.13 14.77
N LEU A 162 -9.05 15.80 15.62
CA LEU A 162 -9.18 15.93 17.07
C LEU A 162 -8.56 17.21 17.66
N LEU A 163 -7.73 17.94 16.89
CA LEU A 163 -7.14 19.19 17.37
C LEU A 163 -8.24 20.16 17.84
N GLY A 164 -8.01 20.76 19.01
CA GLY A 164 -8.98 21.64 19.65
C GLY A 164 -8.43 22.28 20.92
N HIS A 165 -8.98 23.45 21.23
CA HIS A 165 -8.62 24.25 22.40
C HIS A 165 -9.59 23.90 23.55
N GLY A 166 -9.06 23.49 24.70
CA GLY A 166 -9.84 23.08 25.88
C GLY A 166 -9.35 21.78 26.52
N GLY A 167 -9.52 21.64 27.84
CA GLY A 167 -8.99 20.51 28.62
C GLY A 167 -9.42 19.13 28.10
N PRO A 168 -10.72 18.83 27.94
CA PRO A 168 -11.19 17.54 27.43
C PRO A 168 -10.72 17.25 26.00
N ALA A 169 -10.75 18.25 25.12
CA ALA A 169 -10.30 18.11 23.73
C ALA A 169 -8.79 17.83 23.64
N ARG A 170 -7.97 18.54 24.42
CA ARG A 170 -6.51 18.30 24.50
C ARG A 170 -6.20 16.90 25.02
N ARG A 171 -6.94 16.42 26.03
CA ARG A 171 -6.79 15.05 26.55
C ARG A 171 -7.18 14.00 25.51
N ALA A 172 -8.31 14.17 24.82
CA ALA A 172 -8.73 13.27 23.76
C ALA A 172 -7.73 13.24 22.59
N PHE A 173 -7.23 14.40 22.16
CA PHE A 173 -6.18 14.50 21.15
C PHE A 173 -4.90 13.81 21.63
N GLY A 174 -4.38 14.15 22.82
CA GLY A 174 -3.11 13.59 23.32
C GLY A 174 -3.16 12.07 23.49
N THR A 175 -4.28 11.53 24.01
CA THR A 175 -4.46 10.08 24.16
C THR A 175 -4.56 9.37 22.82
N ALA A 176 -5.37 9.87 21.88
CA ALA A 176 -5.51 9.27 20.55
C ALA A 176 -4.22 9.39 19.72
N PHE A 177 -3.57 10.56 19.74
CA PHE A 177 -2.28 10.80 19.09
C PHE A 177 -1.21 9.86 19.64
N GLY A 178 -1.08 9.77 20.97
CA GLY A 178 -0.14 8.86 21.63
C GLY A 178 -0.40 7.40 21.26
N ALA A 179 -1.66 6.96 21.25
CA ALA A 179 -2.01 5.61 20.83
C ALA A 179 -1.63 5.34 19.36
N VAL A 180 -1.92 6.27 18.45
CA VAL A 180 -1.57 6.12 17.03
C VAL A 180 -0.06 6.17 16.84
N ALA A 181 0.66 7.02 17.57
CA ALA A 181 2.13 7.04 17.57
C ALA A 181 2.72 5.70 18.03
N VAL A 182 2.16 5.08 19.06
CA VAL A 182 2.54 3.72 19.51
C VAL A 182 2.35 2.68 18.41
N LEU A 183 1.24 2.74 17.66
CA LEU A 183 0.99 1.84 16.52
C LEU A 183 2.01 2.04 15.38
N ASN A 184 2.64 3.21 15.29
CA ASN A 184 3.66 3.52 14.29
C ASN A 184 5.09 3.16 14.74
N LEU A 185 5.29 2.76 16.00
CA LEU A 185 6.62 2.39 16.52
C LEU A 185 7.36 1.36 15.68
N PRO A 186 6.73 0.31 15.11
CA PRO A 186 7.47 -0.70 14.36
C PRO A 186 8.31 -0.11 13.22
N TRP A 187 7.75 0.78 12.41
CA TRP A 187 8.51 1.37 11.31
C TRP A 187 9.33 2.59 11.75
N LEU A 188 8.91 3.33 12.78
CA LEU A 188 9.72 4.43 13.34
C LEU A 188 11.03 3.91 13.94
N VAL A 189 10.95 2.82 14.70
CA VAL A 189 12.13 2.16 15.27
C VAL A 189 12.96 1.57 14.15
N ALA A 190 12.35 0.84 13.20
CA ALA A 190 13.10 0.27 12.08
C ALA A 190 13.79 1.34 11.22
N ALA A 191 13.17 2.50 11.02
CA ALA A 191 13.76 3.65 10.33
C ALA A 191 14.89 4.32 11.14
N ALA A 192 14.83 4.30 12.47
CA ALA A 192 15.88 4.84 13.32
C ALA A 192 17.08 3.90 13.48
N THR A 193 16.88 2.59 13.27
CA THR A 193 17.92 1.56 13.46
C THR A 193 18.54 1.05 12.16
N THR A 194 18.03 1.44 10.99
CA THR A 194 18.60 1.02 9.70
C THR A 194 19.94 1.72 9.44
N ALA A 195 20.86 1.03 8.77
CA ALA A 195 22.08 1.64 8.27
C ALA A 195 21.83 2.53 7.03
N ALA A 196 20.67 2.37 6.38
CA ALA A 196 20.27 3.24 5.27
C ALA A 196 19.97 4.64 5.82
N GLY A 197 20.67 5.67 5.33
CA GLY A 197 20.61 7.05 5.85
C GLY A 197 19.26 7.79 5.71
N GLY A 198 18.16 7.08 5.39
CA GLY A 198 16.79 7.61 5.34
C GLY A 198 16.49 8.57 4.19
N ARG A 199 17.51 9.01 3.47
CA ARG A 199 17.45 9.80 2.24
C ARG A 199 17.05 8.92 1.06
N SER A 200 16.54 9.50 0.00
CA SER A 200 16.28 8.75 -1.24
C SER A 200 16.81 9.50 -2.45
N ASP A 201 17.03 8.75 -3.53
CA ASP A 201 17.46 9.29 -4.81
C ASP A 201 16.44 10.35 -5.32
N PRO A 202 16.88 11.60 -5.59
CA PRO A 202 16.05 12.66 -6.13
C PRO A 202 15.37 12.33 -7.45
N ASP A 203 15.95 11.45 -8.28
CA ASP A 203 15.35 11.01 -9.54
C ASP A 203 14.04 10.25 -9.30
N GLY A 204 13.86 9.71 -8.09
CA GLY A 204 12.61 9.15 -7.62
C GLY A 204 11.44 10.14 -7.72
N VAL A 205 11.65 11.45 -7.49
CA VAL A 205 10.57 12.44 -7.59
C VAL A 205 9.99 12.50 -9.00
N ALA A 206 10.86 12.53 -10.01
CA ALA A 206 10.42 12.54 -11.41
C ALA A 206 9.84 11.19 -11.84
N ALA A 207 10.37 10.08 -11.33
CA ALA A 207 9.88 8.74 -11.60
C ALA A 207 8.46 8.51 -11.07
N PHE A 208 8.18 8.96 -9.83
CA PHE A 208 6.93 8.71 -9.11
C PHE A 208 5.92 9.85 -9.18
N ALA A 209 6.23 10.95 -9.88
CA ALA A 209 5.31 12.06 -10.08
C ALA A 209 3.99 11.61 -10.73
N ALA A 210 2.88 12.20 -10.28
CA ALA A 210 1.56 11.95 -10.84
C ALA A 210 1.53 12.23 -12.35
N ARG A 211 0.85 11.37 -13.11
CA ARG A 211 0.81 11.43 -14.58
C ARG A 211 -0.57 11.85 -15.07
N ALA A 212 -0.58 12.49 -16.24
CA ALA A 212 -1.79 12.68 -16.99
C ALA A 212 -2.26 11.33 -17.55
N GLU A 213 -3.56 11.07 -17.49
CA GLU A 213 -4.19 9.87 -18.07
C GLU A 213 -4.79 10.16 -19.46
N ASN A 214 -5.02 11.44 -19.76
CA ASN A 214 -5.67 11.97 -20.95
C ASN A 214 -5.33 13.47 -21.09
N TRP A 215 -6.05 14.18 -21.98
CA TRP A 215 -5.84 15.60 -22.28
C TRP A 215 -6.03 16.56 -21.07
N GLY A 216 -6.68 16.14 -19.99
CA GLY A 216 -6.93 16.98 -18.81
C GLY A 216 -5.70 17.22 -17.92
N GLY A 217 -4.59 16.53 -18.16
CA GLY A 217 -3.36 16.71 -17.38
C GLY A 217 -3.38 16.01 -16.00
N PRO A 218 -2.24 16.06 -15.27
CA PRO A 218 -2.05 15.30 -14.03
C PRO A 218 -2.92 15.81 -12.87
N LEU A 219 -3.21 17.12 -12.80
CA LEU A 219 -4.06 17.69 -11.74
C LEU A 219 -5.51 17.22 -11.87
N VAL A 220 -6.03 17.11 -13.10
CA VAL A 220 -7.37 16.57 -13.34
C VAL A 220 -7.41 15.06 -13.09
N ALA A 221 -6.33 14.34 -13.42
CA ALA A 221 -6.21 12.92 -13.05
C ALA A 221 -6.28 12.73 -11.53
N LEU A 222 -5.50 13.50 -10.76
CA LEU A 222 -5.55 13.51 -9.28
C LEU A 222 -6.93 13.94 -8.76
N ALA A 223 -7.59 14.93 -9.37
CA ALA A 223 -8.93 15.34 -8.96
C ALA A 223 -9.97 14.22 -9.21
N GLY A 224 -9.75 13.41 -10.23
CA GLY A 224 -10.49 12.16 -10.46
C GLY A 224 -10.03 10.98 -9.60
N THR A 225 -9.09 11.19 -8.66
CA THR A 225 -8.42 10.20 -7.81
C THR A 225 -7.43 9.25 -8.52
N GLY A 226 -7.18 9.47 -9.81
CA GLY A 226 -6.24 8.68 -10.62
C GLY A 226 -4.85 9.29 -10.68
N GLY A 227 -4.14 9.06 -11.79
CA GLY A 227 -2.86 9.69 -12.09
C GLY A 227 -1.66 8.92 -11.57
N ILE A 228 -1.75 7.59 -11.49
CA ILE A 228 -0.61 6.75 -11.10
C ILE A 228 0.55 6.87 -12.09
N TRP A 229 1.77 6.81 -11.56
CA TRP A 229 3.00 6.96 -12.34
C TRP A 229 3.31 5.77 -13.25
N ASN A 230 2.68 4.61 -13.00
CA ASN A 230 2.88 3.37 -13.76
C ASN A 230 1.73 3.14 -14.76
N SER A 231 2.01 3.33 -16.05
CA SER A 231 1.03 3.17 -17.14
C SER A 231 0.44 1.76 -17.24
N LEU A 232 1.18 0.72 -16.84
CA LEU A 232 0.70 -0.67 -16.84
C LEU A 232 -0.34 -0.94 -15.74
N THR A 233 -0.50 0.01 -14.80
CA THR A 233 -1.53 -0.03 -13.76
C THR A 233 -2.68 0.94 -14.00
N THR A 234 -2.58 1.81 -15.01
CA THR A 234 -3.69 2.69 -15.40
C THR A 234 -4.79 1.86 -16.09
N PRO A 235 -6.06 1.99 -15.68
CA PRO A 235 -7.20 1.43 -16.43
C PRO A 235 -7.35 2.07 -17.81
N ALA A 236 -7.64 1.27 -18.83
CA ALA A 236 -7.71 1.76 -20.21
C ALA A 236 -8.82 2.81 -20.40
N SER A 237 -9.93 2.68 -19.67
CA SER A 237 -11.03 3.63 -19.72
C SER A 237 -10.66 5.05 -19.28
N ARG A 238 -9.55 5.22 -18.53
CA ARG A 238 -9.07 6.53 -18.09
C ARG A 238 -8.58 7.42 -19.24
N GLY A 239 -8.21 6.81 -20.37
CA GLY A 239 -7.84 7.52 -21.59
C GLY A 239 -9.02 8.15 -22.33
N ALA A 240 -10.27 7.84 -21.95
CA ALA A 240 -11.44 8.31 -22.68
C ALA A 240 -11.63 9.84 -22.59
N LEU A 241 -12.02 10.46 -23.71
CA LEU A 241 -12.18 11.91 -23.83
C LEU A 241 -13.16 12.52 -22.82
N LEU A 242 -14.16 11.76 -22.39
CA LEU A 242 -15.20 12.23 -21.48
C LEU A 242 -14.73 12.26 -20.01
N VAL A 243 -13.64 11.57 -19.65
CA VAL A 243 -13.20 11.41 -18.26
C VAL A 243 -12.99 12.75 -17.55
N PRO A 244 -12.32 13.77 -18.14
CA PRO A 244 -12.22 15.09 -17.51
C PRO A 244 -13.57 15.75 -17.24
N VAL A 245 -14.55 15.61 -18.15
CA VAL A 245 -15.90 16.14 -17.97
C VAL A 245 -16.62 15.45 -16.80
N VAL A 246 -16.47 14.12 -16.69
CA VAL A 246 -17.00 13.36 -15.54
C VAL A 246 -16.35 13.80 -14.23
N THR A 247 -15.03 14.03 -14.22
CA THR A 247 -14.31 14.57 -13.05
C THR A 247 -14.87 15.93 -12.64
N VAL A 248 -15.10 16.84 -13.60
CA VAL A 248 -15.71 18.16 -13.30
C VAL A 248 -17.12 17.99 -12.72
N GLY A 249 -17.95 17.11 -13.30
CA GLY A 249 -19.28 16.81 -12.76
C GLY A 249 -19.23 16.29 -11.32
N LEU A 250 -18.29 15.39 -11.01
CA LEU A 250 -18.04 14.90 -9.65
C LEU A 250 -17.64 16.02 -8.68
N LEU A 251 -16.74 16.92 -9.10
CA LEU A 251 -16.32 18.08 -8.30
C LEU A 251 -17.48 19.04 -8.02
N VAL A 252 -18.33 19.30 -9.02
CA VAL A 252 -19.52 20.13 -8.85
C VAL A 252 -20.49 19.50 -7.85
N LEU A 253 -20.77 18.19 -7.96
CA LEU A 253 -21.59 17.48 -6.99
C LEU A 253 -20.96 17.55 -5.59
N ALA A 254 -19.65 17.37 -5.47
CA ALA A 254 -18.97 17.49 -4.19
C ALA A 254 -19.08 18.90 -3.58
N ALA A 255 -18.90 19.96 -4.38
CA ALA A 255 -19.08 21.33 -3.94
C ALA A 255 -20.52 21.58 -3.44
N LEU A 256 -21.53 21.04 -4.12
CA LEU A 256 -22.94 21.14 -3.72
C LEU A 256 -23.27 20.32 -2.47
N GLY A 257 -22.56 19.22 -2.23
CA GLY A 257 -22.78 18.32 -1.10
C GLY A 257 -22.01 18.69 0.16
N PHE A 258 -20.90 19.43 0.07
CA PHE A 258 -20.13 19.85 1.24
C PHE A 258 -20.94 20.67 2.26
N PRO A 259 -21.80 21.64 1.86
CA PRO A 259 -22.71 22.30 2.80
C PRO A 259 -23.64 21.32 3.52
N VAL A 260 -24.16 20.32 2.81
CA VAL A 260 -25.03 19.28 3.39
C VAL A 260 -24.27 18.44 4.40
N LEU A 261 -23.01 18.09 4.11
CA LEU A 261 -22.14 17.39 5.04
C LEU A 261 -21.93 18.23 6.31
N ARG A 262 -21.61 19.51 6.15
CA ARG A 262 -21.40 20.47 7.25
C ARG A 262 -22.63 20.64 8.12
N ASP A 263 -23.82 20.69 7.53
CA ASP A 263 -25.08 20.90 8.25
C ASP A 263 -25.51 19.63 9.02
N ARG A 264 -25.14 18.44 8.54
CA ARG A 264 -25.57 17.15 9.13
C ARG A 264 -24.55 16.52 10.05
N TRP A 265 -23.30 16.95 9.99
CA TRP A 265 -22.26 16.51 10.91
C TRP A 265 -22.11 17.46 12.10
N PRO A 266 -21.47 16.99 13.17
CA PRO A 266 -21.15 17.84 14.32
C PRO A 266 -20.31 19.06 13.92
N ALA A 267 -20.45 20.13 14.70
CA ALA A 267 -19.80 21.40 14.44
C ALA A 267 -18.29 21.26 14.19
N GLY A 268 -17.86 21.75 13.01
CA GLY A 268 -16.47 21.76 12.57
C GLY A 268 -15.92 20.40 12.10
N ALA A 269 -16.66 19.28 12.20
CA ALA A 269 -16.17 17.99 11.71
C ALA A 269 -15.98 17.98 10.19
N ALA A 270 -16.98 18.49 9.44
CA ALA A 270 -16.89 18.60 7.98
C ALA A 270 -15.77 19.56 7.54
N ALA A 271 -15.59 20.68 8.24
CA ALA A 271 -14.52 21.63 7.95
C ALA A 271 -13.12 21.01 8.13
N ARG A 272 -12.91 20.24 9.21
CA ARG A 272 -11.65 19.51 9.44
C ARG A 272 -11.39 18.43 8.40
N LEU A 273 -12.42 17.69 7.98
CA LEU A 273 -12.28 16.76 6.85
C LEU A 273 -11.96 17.51 5.55
N GLY A 274 -12.56 18.67 5.32
CA GLY A 274 -12.26 19.53 4.19
C GLY A 274 -10.81 20.00 4.18
N VAL A 275 -10.28 20.46 5.33
CA VAL A 275 -8.86 20.83 5.50
C VAL A 275 -7.95 19.64 5.21
N LEU A 276 -8.28 18.46 5.76
CA LEU A 276 -7.52 17.23 5.51
C LEU A 276 -7.54 16.86 4.02
N ALA A 277 -8.68 16.97 3.35
CA ALA A 277 -8.84 16.68 1.93
C ALA A 277 -8.04 17.66 1.05
N VAL A 278 -8.18 18.97 1.29
CA VAL A 278 -7.43 20.00 0.56
C VAL A 278 -5.93 19.86 0.78
N GLY A 279 -5.49 19.65 2.03
CA GLY A 279 -4.09 19.40 2.35
C GLY A 279 -3.56 18.14 1.65
N SER A 280 -4.33 17.05 1.66
CA SER A 280 -3.96 15.82 0.99
C SER A 280 -3.83 15.98 -0.54
N PHE A 281 -4.74 16.73 -1.16
CA PHE A 281 -4.70 17.03 -2.59
C PHE A 281 -3.52 17.95 -2.94
N ALA A 282 -3.27 18.97 -2.13
CA ALA A 282 -2.16 19.90 -2.31
C ALA A 282 -0.81 19.15 -2.26
N VAL A 283 -0.62 18.29 -1.25
CA VAL A 283 0.60 17.49 -1.12
C VAL A 283 0.75 16.51 -2.29
N ALA A 284 -0.33 15.83 -2.69
CA ALA A 284 -0.32 14.93 -3.85
C ALA A 284 0.01 15.65 -5.17
N SER A 285 -0.33 16.93 -5.27
CA SER A 285 -0.12 17.77 -6.46
C SER A 285 1.25 18.43 -6.50
N LEU A 286 2.04 18.41 -5.42
CA LEU A 286 3.30 19.17 -5.31
C LEU A 286 4.25 18.94 -6.50
N ALA A 287 4.43 17.69 -6.93
CA ALA A 287 5.33 17.37 -8.05
C ALA A 287 4.84 17.93 -9.41
N ALA A 288 3.55 18.22 -9.54
CA ALA A 288 2.95 18.78 -10.75
C ALA A 288 2.85 20.31 -10.73
N LEU A 289 3.11 20.96 -9.60
CA LEU A 289 3.06 22.41 -9.47
C LEU A 289 4.41 23.07 -9.84
N PRO A 290 4.40 24.32 -10.37
CA PRO A 290 5.63 25.07 -10.61
C PRO A 290 6.50 25.16 -9.36
N GLY A 291 7.79 24.81 -9.48
CA GLY A 291 8.75 24.78 -8.36
C GLY A 291 8.59 23.62 -7.38
N GLY A 292 7.43 22.96 -7.32
CA GLY A 292 7.16 21.91 -6.34
C GLY A 292 7.97 20.64 -6.56
N ALA A 293 8.27 20.27 -7.81
CA ALA A 293 9.19 19.17 -8.11
C ALA A 293 10.62 19.44 -7.61
N ALA A 294 11.10 20.67 -7.71
CA ALA A 294 12.43 21.05 -7.21
C ALA A 294 12.48 21.01 -5.67
N ALA A 295 11.44 21.53 -5.02
CA ALA A 295 11.31 21.46 -3.56
C ALA A 295 11.25 20.01 -3.07
N LEU A 296 10.48 19.14 -3.73
CA LEU A 296 10.42 17.71 -3.41
C LEU A 296 11.76 17.00 -3.62
N ARG A 297 12.50 17.32 -4.69
CA ARG A 297 13.85 16.75 -4.92
C ARG A 297 14.78 17.10 -3.78
N TRP A 298 14.84 18.38 -3.40
CA TRP A 298 15.64 18.83 -2.26
C TRP A 298 15.21 18.13 -0.97
N LEU A 299 13.91 18.08 -0.72
CA LEU A 299 13.38 17.48 0.50
C LEU A 299 13.73 15.98 0.61
N VAL A 300 13.60 15.23 -0.48
CA VAL A 300 13.89 13.79 -0.53
C VAL A 300 15.41 13.51 -0.43
N ALA A 301 16.25 14.43 -0.92
CA ALA A 301 17.69 14.32 -0.80
C ALA A 301 18.18 14.64 0.63
N GLU A 302 17.59 15.63 1.29
CA GLU A 302 18.13 16.17 2.54
C GLU A 302 17.43 15.65 3.80
N VAL A 303 16.12 15.41 3.75
CA VAL A 303 15.31 15.09 4.93
C VAL A 303 15.02 13.58 5.00
N PRO A 304 15.54 12.86 6.03
CA PRO A 304 15.23 11.46 6.23
C PRO A 304 13.72 11.19 6.30
N GLY A 305 13.26 10.19 5.56
CA GLY A 305 11.85 9.79 5.50
C GLY A 305 10.98 10.60 4.52
N ALA A 306 11.49 11.69 3.94
CA ALA A 306 10.76 12.46 2.93
C ALA A 306 10.50 11.69 1.64
N GLY A 307 11.21 10.57 1.40
CA GLY A 307 10.93 9.63 0.32
C GLY A 307 9.49 9.09 0.31
N LEU A 308 8.76 9.15 1.44
CA LEU A 308 7.33 8.83 1.50
C LEU A 308 6.46 9.80 0.69
N LEU A 309 6.93 11.03 0.47
CA LEU A 309 6.21 12.09 -0.24
C LEU A 309 6.43 12.05 -1.76
N ARG A 310 7.42 11.29 -2.25
CA ARG A 310 7.77 11.24 -3.69
C ARG A 310 6.66 10.63 -4.55
N ASP A 311 5.93 9.65 -4.01
CA ASP A 311 4.70 9.12 -4.60
C ASP A 311 3.50 9.83 -3.96
N GLY A 312 3.29 11.08 -4.37
CA GLY A 312 2.27 11.97 -3.80
C GLY A 312 0.85 11.43 -3.94
N GLN A 313 0.56 10.65 -4.98
CA GLN A 313 -0.76 10.07 -5.19
C GLN A 313 -1.16 9.15 -4.02
N LYS A 314 -0.23 8.48 -3.32
CA LYS A 314 -0.54 7.70 -2.11
C LYS A 314 -1.25 8.50 -1.02
N LEU A 315 -1.00 9.80 -0.96
CA LEU A 315 -1.52 10.68 0.08
C LEU A 315 -2.93 11.18 -0.23
N LEU A 316 -3.48 10.89 -1.41
CA LEU A 316 -4.78 11.34 -1.90
C LEU A 316 -5.98 10.68 -1.20
N VAL A 317 -5.75 9.71 -0.30
CA VAL A 317 -6.80 8.94 0.39
C VAL A 317 -7.85 9.81 1.08
N PRO A 318 -7.50 10.86 1.86
CA PRO A 318 -8.49 11.70 2.51
C PRO A 318 -9.31 12.55 1.54
N TYR A 319 -8.67 13.03 0.46
CA TYR A 319 -9.35 13.71 -0.64
C TYR A 319 -10.38 12.80 -1.29
N ALA A 320 -10.01 11.56 -1.65
CA ALA A 320 -10.93 10.59 -2.25
C ALA A 320 -12.16 10.32 -1.38
N LEU A 321 -11.97 10.18 -0.06
CA LEU A 321 -13.09 10.00 0.88
C LEU A 321 -14.00 11.23 0.92
N CYS A 322 -13.44 12.42 1.07
CA CYS A 322 -14.20 13.66 1.11
C CYS A 322 -14.99 13.90 -0.19
N LEU A 323 -14.32 13.70 -1.33
CA LEU A 323 -14.91 13.82 -2.67
C LEU A 323 -16.14 12.92 -2.80
N VAL A 324 -16.03 11.64 -2.48
CA VAL A 324 -17.13 10.67 -2.63
C VAL A 324 -18.30 10.98 -1.69
N LEU A 325 -18.03 11.26 -0.40
CA LEU A 325 -19.09 11.59 0.56
C LEU A 325 -19.86 12.84 0.12
N CYS A 326 -19.13 13.88 -0.29
CA CYS A 326 -19.74 15.12 -0.74
C CYS A 326 -20.47 14.93 -2.07
N ALA A 327 -19.89 14.22 -3.05
CA ALA A 327 -20.56 13.98 -4.34
C ALA A 327 -21.88 13.23 -4.17
N ALA A 328 -21.92 12.21 -3.29
CA ALA A 328 -23.16 11.51 -2.96
C ALA A 328 -24.22 12.45 -2.36
N LEU A 329 -23.85 13.28 -1.39
CA LEU A 329 -24.75 14.26 -0.78
C LEU A 329 -25.18 15.37 -1.74
N GLY A 330 -24.31 15.76 -2.67
CA GLY A 330 -24.62 16.67 -3.76
C GLY A 330 -25.68 16.09 -4.68
N GLY A 331 -25.53 14.81 -5.04
CA GLY A 331 -26.56 14.05 -5.76
C GLY A 331 -27.88 14.03 -4.99
N GLU A 332 -27.87 13.76 -3.68
CA GLU A 332 -29.08 13.78 -2.86
C GLU A 332 -29.76 15.16 -2.86
N ARG A 333 -28.98 16.23 -2.70
CA ARG A 333 -29.46 17.61 -2.68
C ARG A 333 -30.06 18.01 -4.03
N THR A 334 -29.38 17.71 -5.12
CA THR A 334 -29.85 18.01 -6.47
C THR A 334 -31.12 17.21 -6.77
N ALA A 335 -31.16 15.92 -6.44
CA ALA A 335 -32.33 15.07 -6.62
C ALA A 335 -33.57 15.58 -5.88
N GLY A 336 -33.37 16.20 -4.71
CA GLY A 336 -34.44 16.82 -3.92
C GLY A 336 -35.06 18.06 -4.56
N ARG A 337 -34.36 18.72 -5.51
CA ARG A 337 -34.83 19.91 -6.21
C ARG A 337 -35.52 19.61 -7.54
N LEU A 338 -35.32 18.40 -8.08
CA LEU A 338 -35.87 17.98 -9.36
C LEU A 338 -37.33 17.53 -9.23
N ARG A 339 -38.19 18.16 -10.04
CA ARG A 339 -39.64 17.92 -10.05
C ARG A 339 -40.03 16.83 -11.05
N HIS A 340 -39.36 16.74 -12.19
CA HIS A 340 -39.71 15.78 -13.25
C HIS A 340 -38.96 14.44 -13.07
N PRO A 341 -39.60 13.29 -13.36
CA PRO A 341 -38.95 11.98 -13.31
C PRO A 341 -37.75 11.86 -14.26
N GLY A 342 -37.81 12.50 -15.44
CA GLY A 342 -36.71 12.51 -16.42
C GLY A 342 -35.41 13.11 -15.88
N ASP A 343 -35.50 14.24 -15.18
CA ASP A 343 -34.33 14.89 -14.57
C ASP A 343 -33.69 14.00 -13.50
N ARG A 344 -34.51 13.26 -12.76
CA ARG A 344 -34.03 12.33 -11.72
C ARG A 344 -33.29 11.15 -12.35
N LEU A 345 -33.77 10.63 -13.48
CA LEU A 345 -33.07 9.60 -14.25
C LEU A 345 -31.73 10.11 -14.79
N ALA A 346 -31.70 11.33 -15.33
CA ALA A 346 -30.46 11.96 -15.79
C ALA A 346 -29.45 12.13 -14.63
N LEU A 347 -29.91 12.51 -13.45
CA LEU A 347 -29.07 12.63 -12.26
C LEU A 347 -28.56 11.27 -11.75
N VAL A 348 -29.40 10.22 -11.77
CA VAL A 348 -28.95 8.85 -11.47
C VAL A 348 -27.87 8.43 -12.46
N GLY A 349 -28.08 8.69 -13.75
CA GLY A 349 -27.07 8.49 -14.79
C GLY A 349 -25.76 9.21 -14.47
N LEU A 350 -25.81 10.50 -14.11
CA LEU A 350 -24.64 11.30 -13.76
C LEU A 350 -23.90 10.75 -12.52
N VAL A 351 -24.65 10.33 -11.49
CA VAL A 351 -24.07 9.80 -10.24
C VAL A 351 -23.45 8.41 -10.46
N LEU A 352 -24.01 7.61 -11.37
CA LEU A 352 -23.47 6.31 -11.75
C LEU A 352 -22.42 6.40 -12.86
N LEU A 353 -22.29 7.54 -13.53
CA LEU A 353 -21.35 7.77 -14.62
C LEU A 353 -19.90 7.45 -14.23
N PRO A 354 -19.38 7.79 -13.03
CA PRO A 354 -18.04 7.38 -12.57
C PRO A 354 -17.83 5.86 -12.58
N VAL A 355 -18.86 5.08 -12.27
CA VAL A 355 -18.83 3.62 -12.33
C VAL A 355 -18.83 3.16 -13.80
N ALA A 356 -19.67 3.79 -14.63
CA ALA A 356 -19.79 3.47 -16.06
C ALA A 356 -18.53 3.81 -16.87
N VAL A 357 -17.79 4.88 -16.51
CA VAL A 357 -16.52 5.26 -17.16
C VAL A 357 -15.30 4.54 -16.58
N LEU A 358 -15.50 3.62 -15.63
CA LEU A 358 -14.46 2.73 -15.11
C LEU A 358 -14.92 1.27 -15.17
N PRO A 359 -15.31 0.76 -16.35
CA PRO A 359 -15.75 -0.63 -16.51
C PRO A 359 -14.60 -1.60 -16.22
N ASP A 360 -13.36 -1.16 -16.38
CA ASP A 360 -12.16 -1.94 -16.08
C ASP A 360 -12.17 -2.51 -14.66
N LEU A 361 -12.77 -1.86 -13.67
CA LEU A 361 -12.80 -2.39 -12.31
C LEU A 361 -13.66 -3.66 -12.16
N ALA A 362 -14.52 -3.92 -13.13
CA ALA A 362 -15.26 -5.15 -13.22
C ALA A 362 -14.30 -6.34 -13.43
N TYR A 363 -14.74 -7.53 -13.01
CA TYR A 363 -14.01 -8.79 -13.25
C TYR A 363 -12.53 -8.83 -12.80
N GLY A 364 -12.17 -8.14 -11.71
CA GLY A 364 -10.80 -8.12 -11.19
C GLY A 364 -10.24 -6.72 -11.26
N VAL A 365 -9.46 -6.47 -12.31
CA VAL A 365 -9.50 -5.21 -13.05
C VAL A 365 -9.33 -5.59 -14.53
N ALA A 366 -10.44 -5.84 -15.22
CA ALA A 366 -10.54 -6.33 -16.59
C ALA A 366 -9.77 -7.66 -16.80
N GLY A 367 -9.86 -8.57 -15.83
CA GLY A 367 -9.19 -9.86 -15.90
C GLY A 367 -7.66 -9.83 -15.69
N ARG A 368 -7.07 -8.69 -15.31
CA ARG A 368 -5.63 -8.56 -15.01
C ARG A 368 -5.18 -9.13 -13.66
N LEU A 369 -6.12 -9.56 -12.83
CA LEU A 369 -5.87 -10.13 -11.49
C LEU A 369 -6.03 -11.65 -11.52
N GLN A 370 -5.27 -12.34 -12.38
CA GLN A 370 -5.40 -13.79 -12.56
C GLN A 370 -4.61 -14.55 -11.48
N PRO A 371 -5.20 -15.57 -10.83
CA PRO A 371 -4.46 -16.42 -9.92
C PRO A 371 -3.42 -17.28 -10.65
N ALA A 372 -2.20 -17.34 -10.12
CA ALA A 372 -1.13 -18.24 -10.52
C ALA A 372 -0.82 -19.25 -9.41
N ARG A 373 -0.08 -20.31 -9.74
CA ARG A 373 0.44 -21.29 -8.77
C ARG A 373 1.95 -21.31 -8.86
N TYR A 374 2.63 -21.34 -7.72
CA TYR A 374 4.08 -21.53 -7.69
C TYR A 374 4.44 -22.91 -8.25
N PRO A 375 5.45 -22.99 -9.13
CA PRO A 375 6.01 -24.27 -9.56
C PRO A 375 6.53 -25.10 -8.38
N GLN A 376 6.46 -26.44 -8.49
CA GLN A 376 6.83 -27.34 -7.40
C GLN A 376 8.31 -27.19 -6.96
N GLU A 377 9.19 -26.89 -7.92
CA GLU A 377 10.62 -26.65 -7.71
C GLU A 377 10.91 -25.52 -6.70
N TRP A 378 10.05 -24.50 -6.58
CA TRP A 378 10.19 -23.48 -5.53
C TRP A 378 10.18 -24.11 -4.13
N GLY A 379 9.31 -25.11 -3.92
CA GLY A 379 9.28 -25.89 -2.68
C GLY A 379 10.49 -26.82 -2.50
N VAL A 380 11.07 -27.32 -3.60
CA VAL A 380 12.31 -28.13 -3.57
C VAL A 380 13.49 -27.28 -3.12
N VAL A 381 13.69 -26.13 -3.76
CA VAL A 381 14.73 -25.15 -3.42
C VAL A 381 14.59 -24.67 -1.98
N ALA A 382 13.38 -24.31 -1.55
CA ALA A 382 13.13 -23.88 -0.16
C ALA A 382 13.52 -24.95 0.87
N ARG A 383 13.24 -26.23 0.60
CA ARG A 383 13.65 -27.33 1.49
C ARG A 383 15.16 -27.57 1.49
N ALA A 384 15.82 -27.44 0.36
CA ALA A 384 17.28 -27.58 0.27
C ALA A 384 17.98 -26.47 1.07
N VAL A 385 17.58 -25.22 0.86
CA VAL A 385 18.11 -24.06 1.58
C VAL A 385 17.82 -24.12 3.08
N ALA A 386 16.68 -24.69 3.50
CA ALA A 386 16.34 -24.88 4.91
C ALA A 386 17.29 -25.86 5.64
N ARG A 387 17.89 -26.83 4.94
CA ARG A 387 18.78 -27.83 5.54
C ARG A 387 20.16 -27.27 5.87
N GLU A 388 20.65 -26.33 5.06
CA GLU A 388 21.90 -25.60 5.30
C GLU A 388 21.64 -24.09 5.18
N PRO A 389 21.04 -23.46 6.22
CA PRO A 389 20.69 -22.04 6.17
C PRO A 389 21.91 -21.14 5.93
N GLY A 390 21.73 -20.09 5.12
CA GLY A 390 22.74 -19.05 4.94
C GLY A 390 22.29 -17.98 3.94
N PRO A 391 23.04 -16.85 3.85
CA PRO A 391 22.72 -15.75 2.94
C PRO A 391 22.58 -16.27 1.51
N THR A 392 21.47 -15.89 0.87
CA THR A 392 21.10 -16.39 -0.46
C THR A 392 20.98 -15.25 -1.45
N LEU A 393 21.69 -15.30 -2.56
CA LEU A 393 21.54 -14.32 -3.64
C LEU A 393 20.47 -14.77 -4.64
N SER A 394 19.60 -13.85 -5.04
CA SER A 394 18.62 -14.06 -6.10
C SER A 394 19.07 -13.43 -7.41
N LEU A 395 19.21 -14.24 -8.46
CA LEU A 395 19.65 -13.82 -9.80
C LEU A 395 18.59 -14.09 -10.87
N PRO A 396 18.55 -13.33 -11.99
CA PRO A 396 19.35 -12.13 -12.31
C PRO A 396 19.15 -10.97 -11.33
N MET A 397 20.07 -10.00 -11.26
CA MET A 397 19.90 -8.81 -10.40
C MET A 397 18.77 -7.93 -10.96
N SER A 398 17.57 -8.12 -10.41
CA SER A 398 16.39 -7.31 -10.74
C SER A 398 15.38 -7.35 -9.60
N MET A 399 14.93 -6.18 -9.15
CA MET A 399 13.93 -6.05 -8.09
C MET A 399 12.56 -6.60 -8.52
N TYR A 400 12.20 -6.40 -9.79
CA TYR A 400 10.93 -6.83 -10.38
C TYR A 400 11.17 -7.81 -11.51
N ARG A 401 10.42 -8.90 -11.50
CA ARG A 401 10.54 -10.03 -12.43
C ARG A 401 9.22 -10.29 -13.13
N SER A 402 9.28 -10.97 -14.27
CA SER A 402 8.09 -11.44 -14.97
C SER A 402 8.27 -12.90 -15.34
N TYR A 403 7.38 -13.78 -14.85
CA TYR A 403 7.48 -15.22 -15.09
C TYR A 403 6.41 -15.70 -16.05
N ARG A 404 6.75 -16.68 -16.90
CA ARG A 404 5.77 -17.32 -17.79
C ARG A 404 4.66 -18.04 -17.01
N TRP A 405 5.01 -18.73 -15.91
CA TRP A 405 4.04 -19.38 -15.02
C TRP A 405 3.13 -18.38 -14.28
N ASN A 406 3.52 -17.09 -14.22
CA ASN A 406 2.71 -15.98 -13.73
C ASN A 406 2.16 -15.10 -14.87
N HIS A 407 1.91 -15.71 -16.04
CA HIS A 407 1.30 -15.03 -17.20
C HIS A 407 2.08 -13.80 -17.69
N GLY A 408 3.40 -13.76 -17.48
CA GLY A 408 4.24 -12.60 -17.81
C GLY A 408 3.95 -11.36 -16.96
N THR A 409 3.23 -11.50 -15.85
CA THR A 409 2.90 -10.36 -14.97
C THR A 409 4.14 -9.97 -14.15
N VAL A 410 4.47 -8.68 -14.18
CA VAL A 410 5.54 -8.09 -13.38
C VAL A 410 5.22 -8.25 -11.90
N VAL A 411 6.18 -8.69 -11.11
CA VAL A 411 6.06 -8.98 -9.67
C VAL A 411 7.38 -8.69 -8.96
N ILE A 412 7.35 -8.15 -7.76
CA ILE A 412 8.55 -8.03 -6.93
C ILE A 412 9.11 -9.43 -6.64
N ASP A 413 10.44 -9.58 -6.56
CA ASP A 413 11.09 -10.88 -6.42
C ASP A 413 10.47 -11.75 -5.30
N PRO A 414 9.78 -12.86 -5.64
CA PRO A 414 9.10 -13.66 -4.63
C PRO A 414 10.03 -14.43 -3.71
N LEU A 415 11.29 -14.68 -4.10
CA LEU A 415 12.23 -15.47 -3.28
C LEU A 415 12.44 -14.84 -1.91
N ALA A 416 12.47 -13.51 -1.83
CA ALA A 416 12.63 -12.78 -0.57
C ALA A 416 11.56 -13.14 0.47
N ARG A 417 10.33 -13.42 0.05
CA ARG A 417 9.25 -13.88 0.93
C ARG A 417 9.12 -15.40 0.99
N TYR A 418 9.69 -16.14 0.03
CA TYR A 418 9.48 -17.58 -0.11
C TYR A 418 10.50 -18.44 0.66
N LEU A 419 11.79 -18.07 0.64
CA LEU A 419 12.85 -18.90 1.23
C LEU A 419 12.98 -18.67 2.74
N PRO A 420 13.32 -19.68 3.56
CA PRO A 420 13.40 -19.53 5.01
C PRO A 420 14.69 -18.86 5.52
N VAL A 421 15.44 -18.17 4.65
CA VAL A 421 16.72 -17.51 4.95
C VAL A 421 16.73 -16.10 4.38
N GLU A 422 17.68 -15.26 4.81
CA GLU A 422 17.91 -13.96 4.19
C GLU A 422 18.17 -14.13 2.69
N VAL A 423 17.39 -13.42 1.88
CA VAL A 423 17.58 -13.38 0.42
C VAL A 423 17.98 -11.98 0.03
N ILE A 424 19.17 -11.86 -0.54
CA ILE A 424 19.70 -10.64 -1.11
C ILE A 424 19.11 -10.53 -2.51
N THR A 425 18.30 -9.49 -2.70
CA THR A 425 17.69 -9.14 -3.98
C THR A 425 18.22 -7.79 -4.45
N ASP A 426 18.12 -7.53 -5.74
CA ASP A 426 18.41 -6.20 -6.25
C ASP A 426 17.41 -5.17 -5.69
N ASP A 427 17.92 -3.99 -5.37
CA ASP A 427 17.19 -2.88 -4.76
C ASP A 427 17.05 -1.66 -5.69
N THR A 428 17.62 -1.77 -6.90
CA THR A 428 17.49 -0.76 -7.96
C THR A 428 16.11 -0.83 -8.59
N LEU A 429 15.49 0.34 -8.73
CA LEU A 429 14.17 0.45 -9.36
C LEU A 429 14.29 1.09 -10.74
N ILE A 430 13.76 0.41 -11.76
CA ILE A 430 13.68 0.95 -13.12
C ILE A 430 12.26 1.46 -13.39
N VAL A 431 12.10 2.78 -13.61
CA VAL A 431 10.82 3.42 -13.94
C VAL A 431 10.94 4.20 -15.24
N GLY A 432 10.26 3.73 -16.29
CA GLY A 432 10.24 4.42 -17.59
C GLY A 432 11.62 4.66 -18.19
N GLY A 433 12.54 3.70 -18.02
CA GLY A 433 13.94 3.78 -18.46
C GLY A 433 14.88 4.53 -17.52
N ARG A 434 14.38 5.15 -16.45
CA ARG A 434 15.22 5.76 -15.41
C ARG A 434 15.56 4.73 -14.33
N SER A 435 16.82 4.68 -13.95
CA SER A 435 17.29 3.90 -12.81
C SER A 435 17.24 4.77 -11.57
N VAL A 436 16.55 4.31 -10.53
CA VAL A 436 16.54 4.91 -9.19
C VAL A 436 17.40 3.99 -8.33
N ALA A 437 18.53 4.51 -7.85
CA ALA A 437 19.48 3.70 -7.11
C ALA A 437 18.87 3.15 -5.81
N GLY A 438 19.26 1.92 -5.48
CA GLY A 438 18.92 1.32 -4.19
C GLY A 438 19.80 1.84 -3.05
N GLU A 439 19.41 1.52 -1.82
CA GLU A 439 20.03 2.04 -0.61
C GLU A 439 21.11 1.11 0.01
N SER A 440 21.31 -0.10 -0.51
CA SER A 440 22.20 -1.10 0.09
C SER A 440 23.60 -1.16 -0.53
N ASP A 441 24.62 -0.87 0.29
CA ASP A 441 26.03 -1.01 -0.10
C ASP A 441 26.43 -2.46 -0.43
N ARG A 442 25.84 -3.44 0.28
CA ARG A 442 26.08 -4.87 0.03
C ARG A 442 25.61 -5.25 -1.37
N VAL A 443 24.40 -4.82 -1.74
CA VAL A 443 23.83 -5.05 -3.08
C VAL A 443 24.65 -4.32 -4.15
N ALA A 444 25.09 -3.08 -3.89
CA ALA A 444 25.94 -2.34 -4.81
C ALA A 444 27.29 -3.06 -5.08
N ARG A 445 27.95 -3.61 -4.05
CA ARG A 445 29.18 -4.40 -4.22
C ARG A 445 28.95 -5.67 -5.03
N ILE A 446 27.88 -6.42 -4.75
CA ILE A 446 27.53 -7.63 -5.52
C ILE A 446 27.27 -7.29 -6.98
N ARG A 447 26.55 -6.19 -7.26
CA ARG A 447 26.31 -5.70 -8.61
C ARG A 447 27.62 -5.38 -9.34
N GLY A 448 28.58 -4.74 -8.67
CA GLY A 448 29.91 -4.48 -9.21
C GLY A 448 30.65 -5.77 -9.58
N THR A 449 30.69 -6.75 -8.67
CA THR A 449 31.30 -8.07 -8.91
C THR A 449 30.68 -8.77 -10.14
N LEU A 450 29.35 -8.73 -10.27
CA LEU A 450 28.64 -9.31 -11.41
C LEU A 450 28.93 -8.57 -12.71
N ALA A 451 28.99 -7.23 -12.68
CA ALA A 451 29.30 -6.42 -13.86
C ALA A 451 30.72 -6.66 -14.38
N GLU A 452 31.67 -6.95 -13.48
CA GLU A 452 33.05 -7.32 -13.82
C GLU A 452 33.21 -8.78 -14.25
N GLY A 453 32.14 -9.58 -14.21
CA GLY A 453 32.19 -11.01 -14.57
C GLY A 453 32.99 -11.86 -13.58
N ARG A 454 33.14 -11.42 -12.33
CA ARG A 454 33.86 -12.18 -11.29
C ARG A 454 32.99 -13.25 -10.65
N SER A 455 33.61 -14.39 -10.34
CA SER A 455 32.95 -15.51 -9.63
C SER A 455 32.44 -15.12 -8.24
N LEU A 456 31.26 -15.62 -7.89
CA LEU A 456 30.66 -15.49 -6.57
C LEU A 456 31.16 -16.53 -5.56
N ALA A 457 31.98 -17.53 -5.95
CA ALA A 457 32.45 -18.56 -5.04
C ALA A 457 33.26 -17.96 -3.85
N GLY A 458 34.02 -16.89 -4.08
CA GLY A 458 34.76 -16.18 -3.03
C GLY A 458 33.91 -15.31 -2.10
N SER A 459 32.59 -15.28 -2.24
CA SER A 459 31.69 -14.47 -1.43
C SER A 459 31.22 -15.17 -0.14
N ASP A 460 30.56 -14.41 0.73
CA ASP A 460 29.88 -14.87 1.94
C ASP A 460 28.52 -15.55 1.66
N LEU A 461 28.09 -15.59 0.40
CA LEU A 461 26.82 -16.18 -0.02
C LEU A 461 26.88 -17.69 0.09
N ARG A 462 26.01 -18.31 0.90
CA ARG A 462 25.87 -19.77 0.97
C ARG A 462 25.20 -20.33 -0.27
N TRP A 463 24.18 -19.63 -0.76
CA TRP A 463 23.36 -20.07 -1.88
C TRP A 463 23.26 -18.98 -2.95
N VAL A 464 23.20 -19.40 -4.21
CA VAL A 464 22.83 -18.55 -5.35
C VAL A 464 21.67 -19.24 -6.06
N VAL A 465 20.55 -18.54 -6.19
CA VAL A 465 19.37 -19.05 -6.91
C VAL A 465 19.25 -18.28 -8.23
N VAL A 466 19.37 -19.00 -9.33
CA VAL A 466 19.12 -18.46 -10.67
C VAL A 466 17.67 -18.72 -11.03
N GLN A 467 16.92 -17.64 -11.23
CA GLN A 467 15.51 -17.66 -11.64
C GLN A 467 15.41 -17.50 -13.16
N HIS A 468 15.15 -18.60 -13.85
CA HIS A 468 15.11 -18.65 -15.31
C HIS A 468 13.91 -17.90 -15.87
N ARG A 469 14.09 -17.35 -17.08
CA ARG A 469 13.01 -16.71 -17.87
C ARG A 469 12.23 -15.65 -17.07
N SER A 470 12.89 -15.01 -16.10
CA SER A 470 12.31 -14.04 -15.17
C SER A 470 12.64 -12.59 -15.51
N GLY A 471 13.44 -12.38 -16.57
CA GLY A 471 14.00 -11.09 -17.00
C GLY A 471 15.43 -10.88 -16.52
N GLY A 472 16.26 -10.22 -17.35
CA GLY A 472 17.69 -9.98 -17.07
C GLY A 472 18.60 -11.14 -17.50
N THR A 473 19.91 -10.96 -17.30
CA THR A 473 20.96 -11.93 -17.65
C THR A 473 21.83 -12.26 -16.46
N VAL A 474 22.31 -13.51 -16.38
CA VAL A 474 23.33 -13.92 -15.41
C VAL A 474 24.64 -14.18 -16.16
N PRO A 475 25.74 -13.50 -15.82
CA PRO A 475 27.05 -13.82 -16.38
C PRO A 475 27.45 -15.24 -15.99
N PRO A 476 27.76 -16.15 -16.93
CA PRO A 476 28.17 -17.51 -16.61
C PRO A 476 29.39 -17.58 -15.69
N GLN A 477 30.33 -16.63 -15.87
CA GLN A 477 31.55 -16.52 -15.07
C GLN A 477 31.26 -16.27 -13.59
N ALA A 478 30.14 -15.60 -13.27
CA ALA A 478 29.73 -15.36 -11.89
C ALA A 478 29.39 -16.65 -11.13
N LEU A 479 29.07 -17.73 -11.85
CA LEU A 479 28.66 -19.02 -11.28
C LEU A 479 29.82 -20.04 -11.20
N GLU A 480 30.99 -19.71 -11.76
CA GLU A 480 32.17 -20.57 -11.73
C GLU A 480 32.58 -20.89 -10.28
N GLY A 481 32.90 -22.16 -10.00
CA GLY A 481 33.26 -22.63 -8.66
C GLY A 481 32.06 -22.92 -7.73
N LEU A 482 30.82 -22.62 -8.14
CA LEU A 482 29.62 -23.01 -7.40
C LEU A 482 29.15 -24.42 -7.80
N GLN A 483 28.57 -25.15 -6.84
CA GLN A 483 28.07 -26.52 -7.05
C GLN A 483 26.57 -26.51 -7.33
N VAL A 484 26.13 -27.12 -8.43
CA VAL A 484 24.69 -27.28 -8.73
C VAL A 484 24.08 -28.31 -7.78
N VAL A 485 23.05 -27.91 -7.02
CA VAL A 485 22.29 -28.78 -6.10
C VAL A 485 20.90 -29.10 -6.65
N HIS A 486 20.33 -28.17 -7.42
CA HIS A 486 19.08 -28.39 -8.13
C HIS A 486 19.18 -27.71 -9.49
N ASP A 487 18.76 -28.41 -10.54
CA ASP A 487 18.64 -27.85 -11.88
C ASP A 487 17.23 -28.11 -12.40
N GLY A 488 16.42 -27.06 -12.42
CA GLY A 488 15.00 -27.08 -12.74
C GLY A 488 14.67 -26.19 -13.94
N ALA A 489 13.42 -26.23 -14.37
CA ALA A 489 12.97 -25.46 -15.53
C ALA A 489 12.83 -23.96 -15.24
N GLU A 490 12.43 -23.59 -14.01
CA GLU A 490 12.33 -22.18 -13.61
C GLU A 490 13.42 -21.76 -12.60
N LEU A 491 14.07 -22.70 -11.91
CA LEU A 491 15.09 -22.42 -10.89
C LEU A 491 16.30 -23.35 -10.99
N THR A 492 17.51 -22.79 -10.95
CA THR A 492 18.74 -23.54 -10.63
C THR A 492 19.29 -23.06 -9.29
N LEU A 493 19.57 -23.99 -8.37
CA LEU A 493 20.15 -23.73 -7.06
C LEU A 493 21.62 -24.11 -7.07
N TYR A 494 22.47 -23.13 -6.76
CA TYR A 494 23.90 -23.30 -6.60
C TYR A 494 24.28 -23.18 -5.12
N ARG A 495 25.09 -24.11 -4.64
CA ARG A 495 25.74 -24.08 -3.33
C ARG A 495 27.14 -23.51 -3.49
N ASN A 496 27.50 -22.58 -2.62
CA ASN A 496 28.87 -22.11 -2.50
C ASN A 496 29.62 -22.99 -1.47
N PRO A 497 30.60 -23.81 -1.91
CA PRO A 497 31.36 -24.68 -1.00
C PRO A 497 32.35 -23.89 -0.13
N THR A 498 32.81 -22.72 -0.60
CA THR A 498 33.81 -21.88 0.07
C THR A 498 33.20 -20.85 1.02
N ALA A 499 31.87 -20.69 1.01
CA ALA A 499 31.22 -19.79 1.96
C ALA A 499 31.48 -20.25 3.41
N PRO A 500 31.86 -19.32 4.31
CA PRO A 500 32.10 -19.64 5.72
C PRO A 500 30.84 -20.25 6.36
N GLN A 501 31.03 -21.11 7.36
CA GLN A 501 29.92 -21.48 8.25
C GLN A 501 29.53 -20.22 9.04
N THR A 502 28.56 -19.48 8.53
CA THR A 502 28.08 -18.27 9.21
C THR A 502 27.38 -18.69 10.49
N GLY A 503 27.91 -18.26 11.64
CA GLY A 503 27.11 -18.16 12.86
C GLY A 503 25.98 -17.16 12.62
N THR A 504 24.80 -17.41 13.17
CA THR A 504 23.72 -16.40 13.19
C THR A 504 24.19 -15.18 13.99
N GLU A 505 24.75 -14.17 13.33
CA GLU A 505 24.95 -12.86 13.95
C GLU A 505 23.59 -12.26 14.28
N ARG A 506 23.19 -12.40 15.54
CA ARG A 506 22.00 -11.76 16.10
C ARG A 506 22.27 -10.25 16.18
N HIS A 507 21.94 -9.55 15.12
CA HIS A 507 21.87 -8.09 15.14
C HIS A 507 20.78 -7.66 16.13
N GLY A 508 21.06 -6.63 16.94
CA GLY A 508 20.28 -6.17 18.09
C GLY A 508 18.90 -5.59 17.76
N GLY A 509 17.99 -6.42 17.25
CA GLY A 509 16.62 -6.04 16.84
C GLY A 509 15.60 -5.97 17.97
N TRP A 510 16.01 -6.05 19.25
CA TRP A 510 15.09 -6.00 20.39
C TRP A 510 14.23 -4.73 20.46
N PRO A 511 14.70 -3.51 20.08
CA PRO A 511 13.86 -2.32 20.11
C PRO A 511 12.67 -2.45 19.15
N LEU A 512 12.88 -3.08 18.00
CA LEU A 512 11.82 -3.31 17.02
C LEU A 512 10.80 -4.32 17.54
N ILE A 513 11.25 -5.41 18.16
CA ILE A 513 10.35 -6.38 18.81
C ILE A 513 9.49 -5.66 19.84
N LEU A 514 10.08 -4.79 20.67
CA LEU A 514 9.32 -4.02 21.65
C LEU A 514 8.31 -3.08 20.98
N GLY A 515 8.67 -2.43 19.87
CA GLY A 515 7.76 -1.61 19.08
C GLY A 515 6.57 -2.43 18.55
N LEU A 516 6.83 -3.61 17.99
CA LEU A 516 5.80 -4.56 17.52
C LEU A 516 4.91 -5.06 18.65
N CYS A 517 5.50 -5.50 19.76
CA CYS A 517 4.79 -5.99 20.94
C CYS A 517 3.93 -4.87 21.56
N SER A 518 4.42 -3.63 21.60
CA SER A 518 3.67 -2.47 22.10
C SER A 518 2.46 -2.15 21.22
N ALA A 519 2.65 -2.13 19.90
CA ALA A 519 1.55 -1.95 18.95
C ALA A 519 0.51 -3.08 19.05
N LEU A 520 0.96 -4.34 19.14
CA LEU A 520 0.09 -5.51 19.26
C LEU A 520 -0.67 -5.50 20.59
N ALA A 521 -0.01 -5.23 21.71
CA ALA A 521 -0.63 -5.15 23.02
C ALA A 521 -1.71 -4.05 23.06
N LEU A 522 -1.41 -2.87 22.50
CA LEU A 522 -2.37 -1.78 22.41
C LEU A 522 -3.60 -2.17 21.57
N LEU A 523 -3.39 -2.83 20.42
CA LEU A 523 -4.47 -3.34 19.58
C LEU A 523 -5.33 -4.38 20.31
N LEU A 524 -4.72 -5.35 20.97
CA LEU A 524 -5.43 -6.39 21.73
C LEU A 524 -6.23 -5.79 22.88
N LEU A 525 -5.67 -4.84 23.62
CA LEU A 525 -6.39 -4.12 24.69
C LEU A 525 -7.59 -3.34 24.14
N ALA A 526 -7.45 -2.70 22.98
CA ALA A 526 -8.56 -2.02 22.32
C ALA A 526 -9.67 -2.98 21.88
N ILE A 527 -9.31 -4.12 21.29
CA ILE A 527 -10.28 -5.17 20.90
C ILE A 527 -11.00 -5.72 22.14
N LEU A 528 -10.26 -6.06 23.20
CA LEU A 528 -10.83 -6.55 24.46
C LEU A 528 -11.78 -5.51 25.09
N SER A 529 -11.43 -4.23 25.03
CA SER A 529 -12.28 -3.14 25.51
C SER A 529 -13.62 -3.08 24.75
N LEU A 530 -13.58 -3.27 23.43
CA LEU A 530 -14.79 -3.31 22.58
C LEU A 530 -15.63 -4.56 22.83
N LEU A 531 -15.01 -5.73 23.04
CA LEU A 531 -15.71 -6.98 23.31
C LEU A 531 -16.41 -6.97 24.68
N ARG A 532 -15.77 -6.39 25.71
CA ARG A 532 -16.38 -6.24 27.05
C ARG A 532 -17.51 -5.22 27.09
N ARG A 533 -17.55 -4.29 26.14
CA ARG A 533 -18.53 -3.20 26.07
C ARG A 533 -19.04 -3.08 24.63
N PRO A 534 -19.83 -4.07 24.16
CA PRO A 534 -20.33 -4.07 22.79
C PRO A 534 -21.14 -2.80 22.56
N THR A 535 -20.65 -1.98 21.64
CA THR A 535 -21.28 -0.73 21.26
C THR A 535 -21.34 -0.70 19.73
N ALA A 536 -22.47 -0.31 19.16
CA ALA A 536 -22.66 -0.36 17.70
C ALA A 536 -21.55 0.44 16.98
N TRP A 537 -20.98 -0.16 15.92
CA TRP A 537 -19.89 0.43 15.14
C TRP A 537 -20.37 1.51 14.19
#